data_AF-A0A2G9RTW3-F1
#
_entry.id   AF-A0A2G9RTW3-F1
#
_cell.length_a   1.000
_cell.length_b   1.000
_cell.length_c   1.000
_cell.angle_alpha   90.00
_cell.angle_beta   90.00
_cell.angle_gamma   90.00
#
_symmetry.space_group_name_H-M   'P 1'
#
loop_
_entity.id
_entity.type
_entity.pdbx_description
1 polymer ?
#
loop_
_entity_poly.entity_id
_entity_poly.type
_entity_poly.pdbx_seq_one_letter_code
_entity_poly.pdbx_strand_id
1 'polypeptide(L)'
;MVLIISWTADDMDQLYEKLNSKKIERGNEMFNQANKQVHLPTDYAETTADFHCWLCGKNCNSERQWKMHISSEKHKERVFHSEDDQNIWQHRFPTGSFSVCKRFLSGSCPDGEKCRFAHGNAELQEWEERSKVLNQKLLKARKDQLISADDNDFGKYSFLINAFN
;
A
#
# COMPACT_ATOMS: atom_id res chain seq x y z
N MET A 1 -34.70 21.96 -32.61
CA MET A 1 -34.23 23.24 -32.07
C MET A 1 -33.31 22.94 -30.91
N VAL A 2 -32.09 23.47 -31.00
CA VAL A 2 -30.94 23.22 -30.12
C VAL A 2 -31.07 24.05 -28.85
N LEU A 3 -30.68 23.50 -27.70
CA LEU A 3 -30.01 24.28 -26.66
C LEU A 3 -28.83 23.45 -26.13
N ILE A 4 -27.71 23.50 -26.86
CA ILE A 4 -26.41 23.14 -26.30
C ILE A 4 -26.06 24.29 -25.35
N ILE A 5 -26.13 24.01 -24.05
CA ILE A 5 -25.70 24.95 -23.04
C ILE A 5 -24.17 25.00 -23.14
N SER A 6 -23.62 26.05 -23.75
CA SER A 6 -22.19 26.32 -23.71
C SER A 6 -21.87 26.94 -22.35
N TRP A 7 -21.33 26.13 -21.44
CA TRP A 7 -20.87 26.60 -20.13
C TRP A 7 -19.56 27.37 -20.31
N THR A 8 -19.51 28.60 -19.84
CA THR A 8 -18.28 29.41 -19.83
C THR A 8 -17.43 29.07 -18.60
N ALA A 9 -16.13 29.39 -18.62
CA ALA A 9 -15.25 29.12 -17.47
C ALA A 9 -15.74 29.83 -16.18
N ASP A 10 -16.33 31.02 -16.32
CA ASP A 10 -16.95 31.76 -15.22
C ASP A 10 -18.18 31.04 -14.62
N ASP A 11 -18.98 30.34 -15.43
CA ASP A 11 -20.11 29.53 -14.94
C ASP A 11 -19.65 28.33 -14.10
N MET A 12 -18.49 27.77 -14.41
CA MET A 12 -17.93 26.61 -13.68
C MET A 12 -17.31 27.01 -12.34
N ASP A 13 -16.66 28.18 -12.28
CA ASP A 13 -16.07 28.71 -11.05
C ASP A 13 -17.15 29.10 -10.02
N GLN A 14 -18.24 29.73 -10.47
CA GLN A 14 -19.39 30.06 -9.62
C GLN A 14 -20.11 28.81 -9.07
N LEU A 15 -20.11 27.69 -9.81
CA LEU A 15 -20.67 26.43 -9.34
C LEU A 15 -19.78 25.81 -8.26
N TYR A 16 -18.46 25.90 -8.41
CA TYR A 16 -17.49 25.42 -7.43
C TYR A 16 -17.58 26.19 -6.10
N GLU A 17 -17.71 27.51 -6.15
CA GLU A 17 -17.91 28.32 -4.94
C GLU A 17 -19.25 28.03 -4.24
N LYS A 18 -20.34 27.82 -5.00
CA LYS A 18 -21.65 27.42 -4.44
C LYS A 18 -21.66 26.04 -3.80
N LEU A 19 -20.86 25.10 -4.30
CA LEU A 19 -20.70 23.76 -3.72
C LEU A 19 -19.87 23.80 -2.43
N ASN A 20 -18.84 24.64 -2.39
CA ASN A 20 -18.02 24.83 -1.19
C ASN A 20 -18.76 25.57 -0.07
N SER A 21 -19.53 26.61 -0.39
CA SER A 21 -20.31 27.36 0.60
C SER A 21 -21.42 26.51 1.24
N LYS A 22 -22.08 25.62 0.48
CA LYS A 22 -23.06 24.66 1.05
C LYS A 22 -22.45 23.56 1.93
N LYS A 23 -21.14 23.33 1.85
CA LYS A 23 -20.43 22.34 2.69
C LYS A 23 -20.13 22.88 4.09
N ILE A 24 -20.06 24.21 4.24
CA ILE A 24 -19.79 24.89 5.52
C ILE A 24 -21.06 25.03 6.37
N GLU A 25 -22.25 25.15 5.77
CA GLU A 25 -23.49 25.33 6.53
C GLU A 25 -24.05 24.02 7.12
N ARG A 26 -23.70 22.86 6.56
CA ARG A 26 -24.26 21.57 7.00
C ARG A 26 -23.57 20.95 8.22
N GLY A 27 -22.47 21.52 8.68
CA GLY A 27 -21.71 21.02 9.84
C GLY A 27 -22.00 21.77 11.16
N ASN A 28 -22.76 22.87 11.11
CA ASN A 28 -22.77 23.87 12.19
C ASN A 28 -24.02 23.88 13.08
N GLU A 29 -24.87 22.86 13.03
CA GLU A 29 -26.04 22.85 13.92
C GLU A 29 -26.13 21.56 14.75
N MET A 30 -26.12 21.78 16.07
CA MET A 30 -26.57 20.90 17.15
C MET A 30 -25.50 20.07 17.89
N PHE A 31 -24.75 20.73 18.80
CA PHE A 31 -25.07 20.57 20.23
C PHE A 31 -24.65 21.79 21.03
N ASN A 32 -25.65 22.43 21.64
CA ASN A 32 -25.54 23.62 22.45
C ASN A 32 -25.45 23.24 23.94
N GLN A 33 -24.86 24.15 24.73
CA GLN A 33 -24.95 24.27 26.19
C GLN A 33 -24.13 23.32 27.07
N ALA A 34 -22.97 23.79 27.54
CA ALA A 34 -22.78 24.24 28.93
C ALA A 34 -21.31 24.64 29.23
N ASN A 35 -21.10 25.95 29.40
CA ASN A 35 -20.22 26.60 30.38
C ASN A 35 -19.07 25.78 31.02
N LYS A 36 -17.85 25.95 30.47
CA LYS A 36 -16.63 26.36 31.18
C LYS A 36 -15.50 26.47 30.15
N GLN A 37 -14.86 27.63 30.08
CA GLN A 37 -13.68 27.85 29.26
C GLN A 37 -12.54 26.95 29.78
N VAL A 38 -12.28 25.85 29.07
CA VAL A 38 -11.08 25.03 29.25
C VAL A 38 -10.26 25.20 27.99
N HIS A 39 -9.10 25.85 28.10
CA HIS A 39 -8.12 25.91 27.03
C HIS A 39 -7.50 24.52 26.90
N LEU A 40 -7.86 23.79 25.84
CA LEU A 40 -7.28 22.49 25.54
C LEU A 40 -5.94 22.69 24.81
N PRO A 41 -4.90 21.87 25.04
CA PRO A 41 -3.61 21.99 24.35
C PRO A 41 -3.62 21.66 22.84
N THR A 42 -4.79 21.62 22.20
CA THR A 42 -4.99 20.92 20.91
C THR A 42 -5.26 21.83 19.72
N ASP A 43 -5.24 23.14 19.92
CA ASP A 43 -5.38 24.16 18.87
C ASP A 43 -4.17 24.18 17.92
N TYR A 44 -3.11 23.46 18.28
CA TYR A 44 -1.91 23.20 17.47
C TYR A 44 -2.01 21.90 16.64
N ALA A 45 -3.18 21.28 16.53
CA ALA A 45 -3.35 20.03 15.77
C ALA A 45 -3.66 20.31 14.28
N GLU A 46 -2.81 21.08 13.62
CA GLU A 46 -2.81 21.19 12.15
C GLU A 46 -1.72 20.30 11.49
N THR A 47 -0.99 19.48 12.26
CA THR A 47 0.12 18.64 11.74
C THR A 47 0.20 17.24 12.37
N THR A 48 -0.86 16.43 12.31
CA THR A 48 -0.79 14.98 12.65
C THR A 48 -1.14 14.06 11.49
N ALA A 49 -1.27 14.60 10.27
CA ALA A 49 -1.44 13.80 9.05
C ALA A 49 -0.23 12.89 8.76
N ASP A 50 0.93 13.15 9.39
CA ASP A 50 2.20 12.52 9.05
C ASP A 50 2.41 11.10 9.63
N PHE A 51 1.59 10.66 10.59
CA PHE A 51 1.78 9.38 11.30
C PHE A 51 0.54 8.47 11.27
N HIS A 52 -0.10 8.38 10.11
CA HIS A 52 -1.25 7.50 9.88
C HIS A 52 -0.92 6.37 8.89
N CYS A 53 -1.18 5.12 9.32
CA CYS A 53 -1.03 3.95 8.48
C CYS A 53 -2.40 3.45 8.04
N TRP A 54 -2.76 3.72 6.79
CA TRP A 54 -4.04 3.28 6.21
C TRP A 54 -4.11 1.76 6.02
N LEU A 55 -2.98 1.08 5.79
CA LEU A 55 -2.93 -0.40 5.72
C LEU A 55 -3.35 -1.04 7.04
N CYS A 56 -2.90 -0.48 8.17
CA CYS A 56 -3.16 -1.03 9.50
C CYS A 56 -4.33 -0.35 10.22
N GLY A 57 -4.88 0.73 9.66
CA GLY A 57 -5.84 1.60 10.33
C GLY A 57 -5.31 2.27 11.61
N LYS A 58 -3.98 2.41 11.76
CA LYS A 58 -3.35 2.91 12.99
C LYS A 58 -2.93 4.36 12.87
N ASN A 59 -3.20 5.15 13.91
CA ASN A 59 -2.63 6.48 14.10
C ASN A 59 -1.57 6.41 15.20
N CYS A 60 -0.37 6.92 14.93
CA CYS A 60 0.69 7.07 15.91
C CYS A 60 0.78 8.54 16.31
N ASN A 61 0.99 8.82 17.61
CA ASN A 61 1.04 10.21 18.10
C ASN A 61 2.47 10.75 18.24
N SER A 62 3.47 9.98 17.79
CA SER A 62 4.88 10.33 17.85
C SER A 62 5.66 9.67 16.72
N GLU A 63 6.64 10.38 16.17
CA GLU A 63 7.57 9.86 15.16
C GLU A 63 8.27 8.57 15.63
N ARG A 64 8.62 8.47 16.91
CA ARG A 64 9.23 7.27 17.48
C ARG A 64 8.29 6.07 17.40
N GLN A 65 7.01 6.28 17.73
CA GLN A 65 5.99 5.23 17.64
C GLN A 65 5.73 4.85 16.18
N TRP A 66 5.73 5.84 15.28
CA TRP A 66 5.55 5.62 13.85
C TRP A 66 6.69 4.77 13.26
N LYS A 67 7.94 5.15 13.50
CA LYS A 67 9.13 4.39 13.07
C LYS A 67 9.09 2.95 13.56
N MET A 68 8.74 2.74 14.83
CA MET A 68 8.58 1.41 15.42
C MET A 68 7.39 0.64 14.81
N HIS A 69 6.33 1.33 14.39
CA HIS A 69 5.20 0.71 13.72
C HIS A 69 5.58 0.20 12.31
N ILE A 70 6.16 1.05 11.47
CA ILE A 70 6.49 0.72 10.08
C ILE A 70 7.64 -0.28 9.95
N SER A 71 8.55 -0.34 10.93
CA SER A 71 9.63 -1.34 10.99
C SER A 71 9.18 -2.69 11.54
N SER A 72 7.96 -2.80 12.08
CA SER A 72 7.50 -4.04 12.69
C SER A 72 7.20 -5.13 11.65
N GLU A 73 7.53 -6.38 11.99
CA GLU A 73 7.30 -7.53 11.09
C GLU A 73 5.84 -7.65 10.66
N LYS A 74 4.90 -7.41 11.58
CA LYS A 74 3.46 -7.44 11.30
C LYS A 74 3.02 -6.38 10.28
N HIS A 75 3.68 -5.22 10.25
CA HIS A 75 3.41 -4.20 9.24
C HIS A 75 3.97 -4.66 7.88
N LYS A 76 5.24 -5.11 7.85
CA LYS A 76 5.90 -5.60 6.64
C LYS A 76 5.13 -6.74 5.97
N GLU A 77 4.66 -7.71 6.76
CA GLU A 77 3.81 -8.79 6.26
C GLU A 77 2.55 -8.25 5.59
N ARG A 78 1.88 -7.26 6.19
CA ARG A 78 0.68 -6.64 5.61
C ARG A 78 0.96 -5.86 4.32
N VAL A 79 2.15 -5.26 4.16
CA VAL A 79 2.53 -4.56 2.92
C VAL A 79 2.60 -5.52 1.73
N PHE A 80 3.11 -6.73 1.94
CA PHE A 80 3.32 -7.70 0.87
C PHE A 80 2.20 -8.74 0.73
N HIS A 81 1.23 -8.74 1.66
CA HIS A 81 0.12 -9.68 1.69
C HIS A 81 -1.22 -8.94 1.60
N SER A 82 -1.77 -8.79 0.39
CA SER A 82 -3.18 -8.42 0.19
C SER A 82 -4.06 -9.66 0.11
N GLU A 83 -5.30 -9.56 0.57
CA GLU A 83 -6.30 -10.65 0.48
C GLU A 83 -6.50 -11.10 -0.97
N ASP A 84 -6.37 -10.18 -1.93
CA ASP A 84 -6.41 -10.45 -3.36
C ASP A 84 -5.23 -11.30 -3.88
N ASP A 85 -4.09 -11.36 -3.18
CA ASP A 85 -2.90 -12.06 -3.68
C ASP A 85 -3.01 -13.58 -3.61
N GLN A 86 -3.87 -14.11 -2.72
CA GLN A 86 -3.92 -15.55 -2.47
C GLN A 86 -4.49 -16.35 -3.65
N ASN A 87 -5.25 -15.69 -4.54
CA ASN A 87 -5.89 -16.33 -5.69
C ASN A 87 -5.18 -16.07 -7.04
N ILE A 88 -4.10 -15.29 -7.07
CA ILE A 88 -3.44 -14.86 -8.32
C ILE A 88 -2.36 -15.85 -8.77
N TRP A 89 -1.64 -16.46 -7.82
CA TRP A 89 -0.48 -17.31 -8.10
C TRP A 89 -0.90 -18.78 -8.14
N GLN A 90 -0.69 -19.45 -9.28
CA GLN A 90 -1.06 -20.84 -9.51
C GLN A 90 0.09 -21.81 -9.26
N HIS A 91 1.32 -21.30 -9.25
CA HIS A 91 2.52 -22.07 -9.02
C HIS A 91 3.08 -21.84 -7.61
N ARG A 92 3.97 -22.75 -7.21
CA ARG A 92 4.60 -22.76 -5.89
C ARG A 92 5.47 -21.53 -5.66
N PHE A 93 5.68 -21.18 -4.39
CA PHE A 93 6.53 -20.05 -4.03
C PHE A 93 7.99 -20.30 -4.42
N PRO A 94 8.71 -19.29 -4.95
CA PRO A 94 10.12 -19.45 -5.31
C PRO A 94 10.96 -19.76 -4.07
N THR A 95 11.90 -20.70 -4.17
CA THR A 95 12.77 -21.09 -3.03
C THR A 95 14.25 -20.92 -3.33
N GLY A 96 14.58 -20.40 -4.50
CA GLY A 96 15.97 -20.29 -4.94
C GLY A 96 16.13 -19.39 -6.15
N SER A 97 16.73 -19.94 -7.20
CA SER A 97 17.18 -19.18 -8.35
C SER A 97 16.12 -19.14 -9.45
N PHE A 98 16.04 -18.00 -10.15
CA PHE A 98 15.18 -17.78 -11.31
C PHE A 98 15.74 -18.46 -12.55
N SER A 99 15.65 -19.79 -12.58
CA SER A 99 15.94 -20.60 -13.76
C SER A 99 15.14 -21.90 -13.74
N VAL A 100 14.92 -22.48 -14.92
CA VAL A 100 14.16 -23.72 -15.06
C VAL A 100 14.98 -24.93 -14.58
N CYS A 101 14.35 -25.81 -13.82
CA CYS A 101 14.93 -27.06 -13.35
C CYS A 101 15.18 -28.03 -14.51
N LYS A 102 16.44 -28.25 -14.87
CA LYS A 102 16.82 -29.21 -15.93
C LYS A 102 16.33 -30.64 -15.65
N ARG A 103 16.37 -31.08 -14.39
CA ARG A 103 15.90 -32.42 -13.99
C ARG A 103 14.40 -32.58 -14.20
N PHE A 104 13.62 -31.55 -13.91
CA PHE A 104 12.18 -31.53 -14.20
C PHE A 104 11.91 -31.61 -15.71
N LEU A 105 12.65 -30.86 -16.53
CA LEU A 105 12.55 -30.94 -17.99
C LEU A 105 12.91 -32.34 -18.55
N SER A 106 13.76 -33.09 -17.86
CA SER A 106 14.10 -34.47 -18.21
C SER A 106 13.06 -35.51 -17.76
N GLY A 107 11.98 -35.09 -17.07
CA GLY A 107 10.81 -35.91 -16.80
C GLY A 107 10.33 -35.89 -15.35
N SER A 108 11.24 -35.83 -14.37
CA SER A 108 10.86 -35.74 -12.96
C SER A 108 11.98 -35.15 -12.11
N CYS A 109 11.62 -34.25 -11.19
CA CYS A 109 12.55 -33.66 -10.24
C CYS A 109 12.44 -34.38 -8.88
N PRO A 110 13.53 -34.99 -8.37
CA PRO A 110 13.49 -35.69 -7.08
C PRO A 110 13.27 -34.76 -5.89
N ASP A 111 13.51 -33.45 -6.06
CA ASP A 111 13.37 -32.47 -4.99
C ASP A 111 11.91 -32.01 -4.78
N GLY A 112 11.01 -32.32 -5.72
CA GLY A 112 9.59 -31.96 -5.67
C GLY A 112 9.36 -30.47 -5.35
N GLU A 113 8.44 -30.19 -4.42
CA GLU A 113 8.09 -28.84 -3.95
C GLU A 113 9.26 -28.08 -3.30
N LYS A 114 10.34 -28.77 -2.89
CA LYS A 114 11.53 -28.16 -2.29
C LYS A 114 12.60 -27.79 -3.33
N CYS A 115 12.34 -28.01 -4.62
CA CYS A 115 13.31 -27.68 -5.66
C CYS A 115 13.56 -26.17 -5.73
N ARG A 116 14.84 -25.77 -5.75
CA ARG A 116 15.29 -24.36 -5.80
C ARG A 116 15.12 -23.69 -7.17
N PHE A 117 14.66 -24.42 -8.18
CA PHE A 117 14.51 -23.98 -9.57
C PHE A 117 13.07 -24.20 -10.03
N ALA A 118 12.56 -23.40 -10.95
CA ALA A 118 11.19 -23.50 -11.44
C ALA A 118 10.93 -24.82 -12.21
N HIS A 119 9.80 -25.47 -11.99
CA HIS A 119 9.38 -26.67 -12.72
C HIS A 119 8.63 -26.29 -14.02
N GLY A 120 9.36 -25.63 -14.92
CA GLY A 120 8.88 -25.24 -16.24
C GLY A 120 8.91 -23.72 -16.46
N ASN A 121 8.69 -23.32 -17.71
CA ASN A 121 8.71 -21.91 -18.09
C ASN A 121 7.53 -21.12 -17.50
N ALA A 122 6.35 -21.73 -17.38
CA ALA A 122 5.18 -21.09 -16.78
C ALA A 122 5.42 -20.71 -15.31
N GLU A 123 5.96 -21.64 -14.52
CA GLU A 123 6.32 -21.37 -13.13
C GLU A 123 7.42 -20.30 -13.02
N LEU A 124 8.44 -20.35 -13.88
CA LEU A 124 9.49 -19.32 -13.89
C LEU A 124 8.92 -17.94 -14.18
N GLN A 125 8.05 -17.84 -15.19
CA GLN A 125 7.40 -16.58 -15.54
C GLN A 125 6.56 -16.05 -14.37
N GLU A 126 5.79 -16.92 -13.71
CA GLU A 126 5.00 -16.52 -12.54
C GLU A 126 5.90 -16.04 -11.39
N TRP A 127 7.03 -16.70 -11.16
CA TRP A 127 8.02 -16.25 -10.18
C TRP A 127 8.52 -14.84 -10.47
N GLU A 128 8.85 -14.55 -11.74
CA GLU A 128 9.31 -13.24 -12.19
C GLU A 128 8.24 -12.16 -12.04
N GLU A 129 6.99 -12.47 -12.42
CA GLU A 129 5.85 -11.59 -12.24
C GLU A 129 5.61 -11.28 -10.76
N ARG A 130 5.73 -12.30 -9.90
CA ARG A 130 5.65 -12.13 -8.45
C ARG A 130 6.73 -11.20 -7.89
N SER A 131 7.97 -11.33 -8.37
CA SER A 131 9.06 -10.42 -8.01
C SER A 131 8.76 -8.97 -8.43
N LYS A 132 8.23 -8.77 -9.64
CA LYS A 132 7.85 -7.44 -10.15
C LYS A 132 6.74 -6.81 -9.30
N VAL A 133 5.70 -7.58 -8.97
CA VAL A 133 4.59 -7.11 -8.12
C VAL A 133 5.09 -6.71 -6.72
N LEU A 134 5.97 -7.52 -6.11
CA LEU A 134 6.55 -7.19 -4.80
C LEU A 134 7.38 -5.89 -4.84
N ASN A 135 8.18 -5.70 -5.90
CA ASN A 135 8.92 -4.45 -6.10
C ASN A 135 8.00 -3.24 -6.26
N GLN A 136 6.91 -3.36 -7.03
CA GLN A 136 5.92 -2.30 -7.17
C GLN A 136 5.24 -1.97 -5.83
N LYS A 137 4.89 -2.98 -5.03
CA LYS A 137 4.35 -2.78 -3.68
C LYS A 137 5.34 -2.06 -2.77
N LEU A 138 6.62 -2.43 -2.82
CA LEU A 138 7.67 -1.76 -2.06
C LEU A 138 7.85 -0.30 -2.48
N LEU A 139 7.90 -0.01 -3.78
CA LEU A 139 8.01 1.36 -4.30
C LEU A 139 6.83 2.22 -3.87
N LYS A 140 5.61 1.67 -3.92
CA LYS A 140 4.41 2.35 -3.44
C LYS A 140 4.50 2.60 -1.93
N ALA A 141 4.85 1.60 -1.13
CA ALA A 141 4.97 1.75 0.31
C ALA A 141 6.05 2.78 0.71
N ARG A 142 7.19 2.84 0.00
CA ARG A 142 8.22 3.87 0.20
C ARG A 142 7.71 5.26 -0.16
N LYS A 143 6.98 5.40 -1.28
CA LYS A 143 6.37 6.68 -1.69
C LYS A 143 5.35 7.18 -0.66
N ASP A 144 4.58 6.26 -0.08
CA ASP A 144 3.58 6.55 0.95
C ASP A 144 4.21 6.65 2.36
N GLN A 145 5.55 6.62 2.48
CA GLN A 145 6.30 6.68 3.75
C GLN A 145 5.91 5.58 4.77
N LEU A 146 5.41 4.46 4.27
CA LEU A 146 5.03 3.28 5.05
C LEU A 146 6.19 2.28 5.24
N ILE A 147 7.29 2.46 4.52
CA ILE A 147 8.54 1.69 4.69
C ILE A 147 9.71 2.67 4.69
N SER A 148 10.67 2.47 5.60
CA SER A 148 11.88 3.29 5.65
C SER A 148 12.79 3.04 4.45
N ALA A 149 13.51 4.07 4.00
CA ALA A 149 14.40 3.95 2.83
C ALA A 149 15.59 3.00 3.08
N ASP A 150 16.05 2.91 4.33
CA ASP A 150 17.13 2.05 4.81
C ASP A 150 16.68 0.62 5.11
N ASP A 151 15.37 0.37 5.20
CA ASP A 151 14.83 -0.96 5.47
C ASP A 151 14.85 -1.82 4.20
N ASN A 152 15.63 -2.90 4.24
CA ASN A 152 15.80 -3.85 3.16
C ASN A 152 15.60 -5.30 3.61
N ASP A 153 15.17 -5.52 4.87
CA ASP A 153 14.86 -6.84 5.39
C ASP A 153 13.34 -7.07 5.41
N PHE A 154 12.88 -7.87 4.46
CA PHE A 154 11.48 -8.27 4.26
C PHE A 154 11.30 -9.79 4.43
N GLY A 155 12.20 -10.44 5.17
CA GLY A 155 12.16 -11.87 5.45
C GLY A 155 12.14 -12.71 4.18
N LYS A 156 11.11 -13.56 4.02
CA LYS A 156 10.99 -14.47 2.87
C LYS A 156 10.80 -13.74 1.52
N TYR A 157 10.51 -12.45 1.51
CA TYR A 157 10.34 -11.68 0.27
C TYR A 157 11.62 -10.97 -0.17
N SER A 158 12.62 -10.82 0.71
CA SER A 158 13.86 -10.08 0.42
C SER A 158 14.57 -10.56 -0.83
N PHE A 159 14.67 -11.89 -1.01
CA PHE A 159 15.34 -12.45 -2.18
C PHE A 159 14.55 -12.23 -3.48
N LEU A 160 13.22 -12.12 -3.43
CA LEU A 160 12.39 -11.82 -4.61
C LEU A 160 12.51 -10.35 -5.00
N ILE A 161 12.53 -9.46 -4.02
CA ILE A 161 12.66 -8.02 -4.23
C ILE A 161 14.02 -7.72 -4.89
N ASN A 162 15.08 -8.37 -4.41
CA ASN A 162 16.45 -8.16 -4.88
C ASN A 162 16.86 -9.03 -6.08
N ALA A 163 15.96 -9.82 -6.66
CA ALA A 163 16.30 -10.77 -7.71
C ALA A 163 16.77 -10.11 -9.02
N PHE A 164 16.30 -8.88 -9.29
CA PHE A 164 16.49 -8.15 -10.56
C PHE A 164 16.87 -6.68 -10.35
N ASN A 165 17.30 -6.33 -9.14
CA ASN A 165 17.65 -4.97 -8.71
C ASN A 165 19.17 -4.78 -8.74
#